data_AF-A0A344UKG0-F1
#
_entry.id   AF-A0A344UKG0-F1
#
_cell.length_a   1.000
_cell.length_b   1.000
_cell.length_c   1.000
_cell.angle_alpha   90.00
_cell.angle_beta   90.00
_cell.angle_gamma   90.00
#
_symmetry.space_group_name_H-M   'P 1'
#
loop_
_entity.id
_entity.type
_entity.pdbx_description
1 polymer ?
#
loop_
_entity_poly.entity_id
_entity_poly.type
_entity_poly.pdbx_seq_one_letter_code
_entity_poly.pdbx_strand_id
1 'polypeptide(L)'
;MGGTPWEHGTLVSVGNAPFNQLAIQRRDGAMLVVQPSREAGALDKQALDKFAVRTGDNVRFRVLRNARSKLSGEMVVLSQMELER
;
A
#
# COMPACT_ATOMS: atom_id res chain seq x y z
N MET A 1 12.44 4.29 21.37
CA MET A 1 11.09 4.47 20.77
C MET A 1 11.29 4.90 19.33
N GLY A 2 11.25 3.96 18.39
CA GLY A 2 11.38 4.27 16.95
C GLY A 2 10.26 3.54 16.23
N GLY A 3 9.16 4.24 15.95
CA GLY A 3 8.13 3.70 15.06
C GLY A 3 8.69 3.57 13.65
N THR A 4 8.12 2.69 12.83
CA THR A 4 8.52 2.55 11.43
C THR A 4 8.51 3.92 10.74
N PRO A 5 9.56 4.30 9.99
CA PRO A 5 9.58 5.57 9.29
C PRO A 5 8.38 5.70 8.34
N TRP A 6 7.92 6.94 8.18
CA TRP A 6 6.99 7.27 7.11
C TRP A 6 7.72 7.18 5.77
N GLU A 7 7.15 6.42 4.85
CA GLU A 7 7.56 6.40 3.46
C GLU A 7 6.54 7.16 2.62
N HIS A 8 6.98 7.63 1.45
CA HIS A 8 6.19 8.48 0.56
C HIS A 8 6.10 7.84 -0.81
N GLY A 9 4.94 7.97 -1.46
CA GLY A 9 4.72 7.48 -2.81
C GLY A 9 3.38 7.93 -3.37
N THR A 10 3.07 7.45 -4.56
CA THR A 10 1.81 7.74 -5.25
C THR A 10 0.98 6.47 -5.27
N LEU A 11 -0.30 6.59 -4.93
CA LEU A 11 -1.24 5.47 -5.04
C LEU A 11 -1.47 5.13 -6.50
N VAL A 12 -1.32 3.86 -6.84
CA VAL A 12 -1.57 3.34 -8.18
C VAL A 12 -2.40 2.07 -8.08
N SER A 13 -3.22 1.81 -9.09
CA SER A 13 -3.93 0.54 -9.20
C SER A 13 -3.20 -0.35 -10.20
N VAL A 14 -2.97 -1.61 -9.83
CA VAL A 14 -2.21 -2.57 -10.63
C VAL A 14 -3.04 -3.82 -10.86
N GLY A 15 -3.05 -4.32 -12.09
CA GLY A 15 -3.87 -5.46 -12.50
C GLY A 15 -4.98 -5.08 -13.49
N ASN A 16 -5.71 -6.10 -13.94
CA ASN A 16 -6.85 -5.96 -14.82
C ASN A 16 -8.14 -6.22 -14.05
N ALA A 17 -9.19 -5.45 -14.33
CA ALA A 17 -10.51 -5.68 -13.75
C ALA A 17 -10.96 -7.13 -14.02
N PRO A 18 -11.51 -7.85 -13.03
CA PRO A 18 -11.92 -7.39 -11.68
C PRO A 18 -10.84 -7.53 -10.58
N PHE A 19 -9.59 -7.87 -10.92
CA PHE A 19 -8.51 -8.17 -9.96
C PHE A 19 -7.54 -7.00 -9.77
N ASN A 20 -8.06 -5.79 -9.67
CA ASN A 20 -7.25 -4.61 -9.39
C ASN A 20 -6.72 -4.67 -7.95
N GLN A 21 -5.40 -4.62 -7.80
CA GLN A 21 -4.72 -4.50 -6.51
C GLN A 21 -4.28 -3.05 -6.31
N LEU A 22 -4.29 -2.60 -5.06
CA LEU A 22 -3.72 -1.31 -4.72
C LEU A 22 -2.20 -1.47 -4.63
N ALA A 23 -1.47 -0.54 -5.21
CA ALA A 23 -0.01 -0.48 -5.10
C ALA A 23 0.42 0.96 -4.84
N ILE A 24 1.64 1.11 -4.36
CA ILE A 24 2.27 2.41 -4.12
C ILE A 24 3.52 2.47 -4.98
N GLN A 25 3.57 3.46 -5.86
CA GLN A 25 4.77 3.79 -6.61
C GLN A 25 5.61 4.76 -5.78
N ARG A 26 6.79 4.33 -5.37
CA ARG A 26 7.75 5.20 -4.67
C ARG A 26 8.43 6.14 -5.65
N ARG A 27 9.02 7.23 -5.13
CA ARG A 27 9.79 8.20 -5.94
C ARG A 27 11.02 7.58 -6.63
N ASP A 28 11.57 6.51 -6.08
CA ASP A 28 12.68 5.75 -6.68
C ASP A 28 12.24 4.83 -7.85
N GLY A 29 10.93 4.74 -8.11
CA GLY A 29 10.36 3.92 -9.18
C GLY A 29 9.97 2.50 -8.73
N ALA A 30 10.30 2.08 -7.51
CA ALA A 30 9.82 0.81 -6.98
C ALA A 30 8.30 0.82 -6.79
N MET A 31 7.66 -0.29 -7.17
CA MET A 31 6.22 -0.49 -7.03
C MET A 31 5.97 -1.51 -5.93
N LEU A 32 5.26 -1.09 -4.88
CA LEU A 32 4.94 -1.91 -3.73
C LEU A 32 3.46 -2.29 -3.77
N VAL A 33 3.16 -3.56 -4.02
CA VAL A 33 1.76 -4.03 -4.01
C VAL A 33 1.27 -4.12 -2.58
N VAL A 34 0.18 -3.43 -2.28
CA VAL A 34 -0.40 -3.39 -0.93
C VAL A 34 -1.25 -4.63 -0.70
N GLN A 35 -0.87 -5.44 0.28
CA GLN A 35 -1.63 -6.61 0.69
C GLN A 35 -2.52 -6.25 1.89
N PRO A 36 -3.85 -6.41 1.79
CA PRO A 36 -4.75 -6.28 2.93
C PRO A 36 -4.42 -7.36 3.98
N SER A 37 -4.35 -6.97 5.24
CA SER A 37 -4.20 -7.90 6.35
C SER A 37 -5.21 -7.63 7.46
N ARG A 38 -5.59 -8.68 8.20
CA ARG A 38 -6.44 -8.59 9.41
C ARG A 38 -5.62 -8.61 10.70
N GLU A 39 -4.30 -8.53 10.58
CA GLU A 39 -3.40 -8.44 11.73
C GLU A 39 -3.64 -7.15 12.53
N ALA A 40 -3.41 -7.20 13.84
CA ALA A 40 -3.57 -6.04 14.69
C ALA A 40 -2.63 -4.91 14.24
N GLY A 41 -3.21 -3.75 13.94
CA GLY A 41 -2.46 -2.59 13.45
C GLY A 41 -2.13 -2.62 11.96
N ALA A 42 -2.66 -3.57 11.17
CA ALA A 42 -2.59 -3.55 9.72
C ALA A 42 -3.83 -2.88 9.10
N LEU A 43 -3.66 -2.33 7.90
CA LEU A 43 -4.78 -1.87 7.09
C LEU A 43 -5.50 -3.07 6.45
N ASP A 44 -6.76 -3.20 6.80
CA ASP A 44 -7.66 -4.20 6.23
C ASP A 44 -8.19 -3.76 4.86
N LYS A 45 -8.90 -4.67 4.18
CA LYS A 45 -9.43 -4.41 2.84
C LYS A 45 -10.36 -3.19 2.80
N GLN A 46 -11.22 -2.96 3.80
CA GLN A 46 -12.13 -1.81 3.79
C GLN A 46 -11.40 -0.49 3.95
N ALA A 47 -10.34 -0.46 4.78
CA ALA A 47 -9.50 0.72 4.90
C ALA A 47 -8.82 1.04 3.56
N LEU A 48 -8.25 0.03 2.90
CA LEU A 48 -7.59 0.18 1.59
C LEU A 48 -8.56 0.57 0.46
N ASP A 49 -9.79 0.05 0.47
CA ASP A 49 -10.81 0.35 -0.55
C ASP A 49 -11.15 1.86 -0.60
N LYS A 50 -11.13 2.53 0.56
CA LYS A 50 -11.29 4.00 0.64
C LYS A 50 -10.19 4.77 -0.08
N PHE A 51 -8.99 4.17 -0.20
CA PHE A 51 -7.86 4.74 -0.94
C PHE A 51 -7.83 4.29 -2.39
N ALA A 52 -8.48 3.17 -2.74
CA ALA A 52 -8.54 2.68 -4.12
C ALA A 52 -9.23 3.67 -5.08
N VAL A 53 -10.17 4.48 -4.58
CA VAL A 53 -10.80 5.57 -5.36
C VAL A 53 -9.92 6.83 -5.47
N ARG A 54 -8.78 6.87 -4.78
CA ARG A 54 -7.79 7.97 -4.73
C ARG A 54 -6.50 7.62 -5.46
N THR A 55 -6.57 6.69 -6.42
CA THR A 55 -5.41 6.36 -7.27
C THR A 55 -4.99 7.59 -8.07
N GLY A 56 -3.70 7.90 -8.05
CA GLY A 56 -3.11 9.12 -8.59
C GLY A 56 -2.71 10.14 -7.51
N ASP A 57 -3.26 10.03 -6.29
CA ASP A 57 -2.90 10.92 -5.18
C ASP A 57 -1.57 10.49 -4.51
N ASN A 58 -0.85 11.48 -3.99
CA ASN A 58 0.32 11.23 -3.16
C ASN A 58 -0.11 10.77 -1.77
N VAL A 59 0.61 9.79 -1.23
CA VAL A 59 0.38 9.23 0.09
C VAL A 59 1.67 9.08 0.85
N ARG A 60 1.57 9.23 2.16
CA ARG A 60 2.54 8.72 3.11
C ARG A 60 2.02 7.44 3.75
N PHE A 61 2.88 6.46 3.92
CA PHE A 61 2.52 5.16 4.47
C PHE A 61 3.58 4.64 5.43
N ARG A 62 3.17 3.73 6.30
CA ARG A 62 4.07 2.96 7.17
C ARG A 62 3.92 1.50 6.86
N VAL A 63 5.05 0.86 6.57
CA VAL A 63 5.09 -0.57 6.35
C VAL A 63 5.05 -1.27 7.71
N LEU A 64 4.09 -2.17 7.91
CA LEU A 64 4.09 -3.06 9.05
C LEU A 64 5.09 -4.19 8.83
N ARG A 65 4.99 -4.83 7.65
CA ARG A 65 5.90 -5.90 7.23
C ARG A 65 5.87 -6.07 5.71
N ASN A 66 6.98 -6.57 5.19
CA ASN A 66 7.05 -7.01 3.81
C ASN A 66 6.42 -8.41 3.70
N ALA A 67 5.69 -8.61 2.62
CA ALA A 67 5.15 -9.89 2.21
C ALA A 67 5.67 -10.23 0.81
N ARG A 68 5.65 -11.51 0.44
CA ARG A 68 6.08 -11.93 -0.89
C ARG A 68 5.06 -12.90 -1.46
N SER A 69 4.57 -12.60 -2.66
CA SER A 69 3.71 -13.50 -3.43
C SER A 69 4.48 -14.03 -4.61
N LYS A 70 4.29 -15.31 -4.91
CA LYS A 70 4.83 -15.92 -6.13
C LYS A 70 4.22 -15.32 -7.41
N LEU A 71 3.02 -14.74 -7.30
CA LEU A 71 2.27 -14.19 -8.44
C LEU A 71 2.50 -12.68 -8.61
N SER A 72 2.49 -11.92 -7.53
CA SER A 72 2.55 -10.44 -7.56
C SER A 72 3.93 -9.87 -7.19
N GLY A 73 4.90 -10.74 -6.85
CA GLY A 73 6.24 -10.30 -6.45
C GLY A 73 6.31 -9.78 -5.01
N GLU A 74 7.03 -8.68 -4.81
CA GLU A 74 7.16 -8.02 -3.51
C GLU A 74 5.87 -7.27 -3.17
N MET A 75 5.34 -7.58 -1.98
CA MET A 75 4.13 -6.97 -1.44
C MET A 75 4.44 -6.37 -0.08
N VAL A 76 3.59 -5.45 0.37
CA VAL A 76 3.72 -4.81 1.67
C VAL A 76 2.40 -4.83 2.40
N VAL A 77 2.45 -5.15 3.68
CA VAL A 77 1.33 -4.93 4.60
C VAL A 77 1.59 -3.61 5.28
N LEU A 78 0.65 -2.70 5.16
CA LEU A 78 0.76 -1.36 5.72
C LEU A 78 0.12 -1.32 7.10
N SER A 79 0.73 -0.59 8.02
CA SER A 79 0.13 -0.27 9.31
C SER A 79 -0.69 1.01 9.26
N GLN A 80 -0.20 2.01 8.55
CA GLN A 80 -0.85 3.31 8.42
C GLN A 80 -0.68 3.86 7.00
N MET A 81 -1.65 4.62 6.53
CA MET A 81 -1.62 5.32 5.24
C MET A 81 -2.43 6.62 5.37
N GLU A 82 -1.87 7.71 4.84
CA GLU A 82 -2.48 9.03 4.83
C GLU A 82 -2.23 9.71 3.49
N LEU A 83 -3.21 10.48 3.00
CA LEU A 83 -3.08 11.28 1.79
C LEU A 83 -2.22 12.52 2.08
N GLU A 84 -1.25 12.78 1.20
CA GLU A 84 -0.48 14.02 1.18
C GLU A 84 -1.20 15.02 0.28
N ARG A 85 -1.68 16.11 0.88
CA ARG A 85 -2.52 17.12 0.25
C ARG A 85 -1.68 18.28 -0.30
#